data_AF-A0A523RP15-F1
#
_entry.id   AF-A0A523RP15-F1
#
_cell.length_a   1.000
_cell.length_b   1.000
_cell.length_c   1.000
_cell.angle_alpha   90.00
_cell.angle_beta   90.00
_cell.angle_gamma   90.00
#
_symmetry.space_group_name_H-M   'P 1'
#
loop_
_entity.id
_entity.type
_entity.pdbx_description
1 polymer ?
#
loop_
_entity_poly.entity_id
_entity_poly.type
_entity_poly.pdbx_seq_one_letter_code
_entity_poly.pdbx_strand_id
1 'polypeptide(L)'
;MERITIQLDMPTRIEPIGNYVIRRPGIPKWWDPVARPHVAVIMRDPINGGDIKYFLSKCGEKDSKGRTALDVADIDSLPKGTLLEVKYSAIKANLYKMEMVGAVPCWRWINRIQGLQSFESESLDWNYRVDSSLEQNGYALA
;
A
#
# COMPACT_ATOMS: atom_id res chain seq x y z
N MET A 1 -38.55 -19.14 29.67
CA MET A 1 -38.06 -18.36 28.50
C MET A 1 -36.64 -17.92 28.83
N GLU A 2 -35.65 -18.71 28.41
CA GLU A 2 -34.23 -18.38 28.60
C GLU A 2 -33.74 -17.55 27.42
N ARG A 3 -33.08 -16.42 27.70
CA ARG A 3 -32.43 -15.57 26.70
C ARG A 3 -31.00 -16.07 26.52
N ILE A 4 -30.69 -16.59 25.34
CA ILE A 4 -29.33 -16.96 24.95
C ILE A 4 -28.60 -15.68 24.55
N THR A 5 -27.62 -15.28 25.35
CA THR A 5 -26.69 -14.20 25.01
C THR A 5 -25.48 -14.80 24.32
N ILE A 6 -25.33 -14.57 23.01
CA ILE A 6 -24.15 -14.98 22.26
C ILE A 6 -23.05 -13.94 22.55
N GLN A 7 -22.10 -14.29 23.41
CA GLN A 7 -20.84 -13.54 23.50
C GLN A 7 -20.00 -13.88 22.27
N LEU A 8 -19.96 -12.96 21.31
CA LEU A 8 -18.95 -12.97 20.26
C LEU A 8 -17.63 -12.49 20.89
N ASP A 9 -16.77 -13.45 21.25
CA ASP A 9 -15.37 -13.20 21.51
C ASP A 9 -14.73 -12.64 20.23
N MET A 10 -14.72 -11.32 20.11
CA MET A 10 -13.92 -10.61 19.12
C MET A 10 -12.48 -10.67 19.61
N PRO A 11 -11.56 -11.35 18.90
CA PRO A 11 -10.15 -11.32 19.27
C PRO A 11 -9.66 -9.87 19.20
N THR A 12 -9.42 -9.29 20.38
CA THR A 12 -8.84 -7.95 20.59
C THR A 12 -7.35 -7.88 20.22
N ARG A 13 -6.77 -9.00 19.78
CA ARG A 13 -5.38 -9.11 19.34
C ARG A 13 -5.35 -9.27 17.83
N ILE A 14 -5.06 -8.18 17.14
CA ILE A 14 -4.62 -8.24 15.74
C ILE A 14 -3.31 -9.04 15.75
N GLU A 15 -3.35 -10.28 15.26
CA GLU A 15 -2.14 -11.06 15.03
C GLU A 15 -1.18 -10.24 14.14
N PRO A 16 0.15 -10.30 14.38
CA PRO A 16 1.12 -9.65 13.52
C PRO A 16 0.86 -10.10 12.09
N ILE A 17 0.45 -9.14 11.26
CA ILE A 17 -0.10 -9.44 9.94
C ILE A 17 1.00 -10.12 9.13
N GLY A 18 0.67 -11.30 8.60
CA GLY A 18 1.61 -12.15 7.89
C GLY A 18 2.43 -11.40 6.84
N ASN A 19 3.69 -11.77 6.74
CA ASN A 19 4.65 -11.30 5.74
C ASN A 19 4.23 -11.71 4.32
N TYR A 20 3.20 -11.07 3.76
CA TYR A 20 2.68 -11.40 2.43
C TYR A 20 3.46 -10.66 1.34
N VAL A 21 4.12 -11.44 0.49
CA VAL A 21 4.74 -10.97 -0.75
C VAL A 21 3.85 -11.41 -1.91
N ILE A 22 3.43 -10.46 -2.73
CA ILE A 22 2.53 -10.69 -3.87
C ILE A 22 3.22 -10.31 -5.17
N ARG A 23 2.88 -10.98 -6.28
CA ARG A 23 3.49 -10.66 -7.57
C ARG A 23 3.16 -9.25 -8.03
N ARG A 24 1.89 -8.85 -7.91
CA ARG A 24 1.41 -7.53 -8.34
C ARG A 24 0.35 -7.00 -7.36
N PRO A 25 0.47 -5.76 -6.87
CA PRO A 25 -0.54 -5.11 -6.05
C PRO A 25 -1.88 -5.04 -6.77
N GLY A 26 -2.97 -5.15 -6.01
CA GLY A 26 -4.30 -4.86 -6.54
C GLY A 26 -4.44 -3.37 -6.83
N ILE A 27 -4.32 -2.96 -8.08
CA ILE A 27 -4.43 -1.56 -8.51
C ILE A 27 -5.88 -1.26 -8.94
N PRO A 28 -6.48 -0.12 -8.53
CA PRO A 28 -7.77 0.30 -9.04
C PRO A 28 -7.77 0.40 -10.57
N LYS A 29 -8.74 -0.20 -11.23
CA LYS A 29 -8.82 -0.20 -12.70
C LYS A 29 -9.41 1.10 -13.27
N TRP A 30 -10.29 1.73 -12.53
CA TRP A 30 -11.11 2.84 -13.02
C TRP A 30 -10.79 4.12 -12.26
N TRP A 31 -10.70 5.21 -13.00
CA TRP A 31 -10.67 6.55 -12.45
C TRP A 31 -12.07 6.93 -11.95
N ASP A 32 -12.10 7.58 -10.78
CA ASP A 32 -13.30 8.13 -10.17
C ASP A 32 -12.95 9.54 -9.66
N PRO A 33 -13.68 10.59 -10.08
CA PRO A 33 -13.35 11.98 -9.71
C PRO A 33 -13.59 12.30 -8.23
N VAL A 34 -14.41 11.50 -7.55
CA VAL A 34 -14.72 11.60 -6.12
C VAL A 34 -13.69 10.81 -5.33
N ALA A 35 -13.51 9.52 -5.62
CA ALA A 35 -12.59 8.68 -4.86
C ALA A 35 -11.11 9.06 -5.12
N ARG A 36 -10.81 9.59 -6.31
CA ARG A 36 -9.46 9.99 -6.76
C ARG A 36 -8.40 8.94 -6.47
N PRO A 37 -8.56 7.71 -7.01
CA PRO A 37 -7.55 6.67 -6.83
C PRO A 37 -6.25 7.06 -7.53
N HIS A 38 -5.12 6.67 -6.95
CA HIS A 38 -3.82 6.90 -7.56
C HIS A 38 -2.79 5.85 -7.15
N VAL A 39 -1.71 5.79 -7.92
CA VAL A 39 -0.52 5.02 -7.61
C VAL A 39 0.66 5.97 -7.60
N ALA A 40 1.48 5.93 -6.55
CA ALA A 40 2.64 6.80 -6.41
C ALA A 40 3.82 6.06 -5.79
N VAL A 41 5.02 6.42 -6.22
CA VAL A 41 6.25 6.08 -5.50
C VAL A 41 6.44 7.07 -4.36
N ILE A 42 6.77 6.57 -3.17
CA ILE A 42 7.13 7.41 -2.04
C ILE A 42 8.65 7.40 -1.87
N MET A 43 9.23 8.60 -1.79
CA MET A 43 10.62 8.79 -1.45
C MET A 43 10.73 9.74 -0.27
N ARG A 44 11.68 9.49 0.61
CA ARG A 44 11.94 10.39 1.72
C ARG A 44 12.83 11.53 1.26
N ASP A 45 12.38 12.75 1.50
CA ASP A 45 13.14 13.97 1.24
C ASP A 45 14.39 13.98 2.14
N PRO A 46 15.60 14.03 1.57
CA PRO A 46 16.83 14.04 2.36
C PRO A 46 17.04 15.35 3.15
N ILE A 47 16.35 16.44 2.80
CA ILE A 47 16.54 17.76 3.39
C ILE A 47 15.67 17.95 4.63
N ASN A 48 14.37 17.65 4.52
CA ASN A 48 13.39 17.88 5.59
C ASN A 48 12.86 16.58 6.23
N GLY A 49 13.22 15.40 5.69
CA GLY A 49 12.79 14.11 6.21
C GLY A 49 11.33 13.76 5.96
N GLY A 50 10.60 14.58 5.21
CA GLY A 50 9.21 14.36 4.79
C GLY A 50 9.09 13.43 3.60
N ASP A 51 7.87 13.05 3.25
CA ASP A 51 7.61 12.15 2.13
C ASP A 51 7.26 12.92 0.85
N ILE A 52 7.98 12.63 -0.23
CA ILE A 52 7.71 13.11 -1.58
C ILE A 52 7.03 12.01 -2.37
N LYS A 53 5.91 12.33 -3.03
CA LYS A 53 5.15 11.41 -3.87
C LYS A 53 5.37 11.69 -5.35
N TYR A 54 5.74 10.65 -6.09
CA TYR A 54 5.87 10.67 -7.54
C TYR A 54 4.73 9.84 -8.13
N PHE A 55 3.74 10.52 -8.71
CA PHE A 55 2.55 9.85 -9.25
C PHE A 55 2.90 9.05 -10.51
N LEU A 56 2.58 7.77 -10.48
CA LEU A 56 2.70 6.83 -11.60
C LEU A 56 1.37 6.65 -12.34
N SER A 57 0.29 7.21 -11.80
CA SER A 57 -1.05 7.06 -12.37
C SER A 57 -1.59 8.38 -12.90
N LYS A 58 -2.38 8.31 -13.98
CA LYS A 58 -3.15 9.42 -14.51
C LYS A 58 -4.57 8.99 -14.89
N CYS A 59 -5.45 9.97 -15.04
CA CYS A 59 -6.74 9.79 -15.69
C CYS A 59 -6.51 9.40 -17.15
N GLY A 60 -6.94 8.20 -17.52
CA GLY A 60 -6.82 7.67 -18.88
C GLY A 60 -7.99 8.05 -19.78
N GLU A 61 -8.13 7.34 -20.89
CA GLU A 61 -9.21 7.54 -21.85
C GLU A 61 -10.54 6.94 -21.36
N LYS A 62 -11.63 7.47 -21.91
CA LYS A 62 -12.99 7.01 -21.64
C LYS A 62 -13.35 5.87 -22.59
N ASP A 63 -13.81 4.74 -22.04
CA ASP A 63 -14.26 3.60 -22.83
C ASP A 63 -15.63 3.85 -23.48
N SER A 64 -16.05 2.95 -24.37
CA SER A 64 -17.35 3.00 -25.05
C SER A 64 -18.56 2.90 -24.11
N LYS A 65 -18.35 2.49 -22.85
CA LYS A 65 -19.37 2.42 -21.79
C LYS A 65 -19.33 3.64 -20.87
N GLY A 66 -18.48 4.62 -21.18
CA GLY A 66 -18.34 5.86 -20.45
C GLY A 66 -17.51 5.79 -19.17
N ARG A 67 -16.78 4.71 -18.91
CA ARG A 67 -15.87 4.58 -17.77
C ARG A 67 -14.48 5.08 -18.15
N THR A 68 -13.81 5.73 -17.22
CA THR A 68 -12.45 6.24 -17.45
C THR A 68 -11.43 5.31 -16.81
N ALA A 69 -10.41 4.91 -17.56
CA ALA A 69 -9.33 4.06 -17.03
C ALA A 69 -8.44 4.85 -16.04
N LEU A 70 -7.90 4.15 -15.03
CA LEU A 70 -6.74 4.64 -14.30
C LEU A 70 -5.50 4.09 -14.99
N ASP A 71 -4.83 4.92 -15.78
CA ASP A 71 -3.61 4.52 -16.47
C ASP A 71 -2.44 4.57 -15.49
N VAL A 72 -1.79 3.43 -15.27
CA VAL A 72 -0.64 3.32 -14.35
C VAL A 72 0.58 2.88 -15.15
N ALA A 73 1.68 3.62 -14.97
CA ALA A 73 2.98 3.26 -15.54
C ALA A 73 3.45 1.87 -15.06
N ASP A 74 4.44 1.31 -15.74
CA ASP A 74 5.00 0.03 -15.32
C ASP A 74 5.63 0.15 -13.92
N ILE A 75 5.20 -0.74 -13.03
CA ILE A 75 5.73 -0.83 -11.67
C ILE A 75 6.73 -1.98 -11.53
N ASP A 76 6.73 -2.95 -12.44
CA ASP A 76 7.57 -4.15 -12.30
C ASP A 76 9.06 -3.87 -12.59
N SER A 77 9.36 -2.79 -13.31
CA SER A 77 10.71 -2.30 -13.59
C SER A 77 11.28 -1.34 -12.54
N LEU A 78 10.53 -1.05 -11.47
CA LEU A 78 11.00 -0.17 -10.40
C LEU A 78 12.15 -0.82 -9.60
N PRO A 79 13.10 -0.05 -9.05
CA PRO A 79 14.20 -0.58 -8.27
C PRO A 79 13.76 -1.34 -7.01
N LYS A 80 14.61 -2.29 -6.56
CA LYS A 80 14.43 -2.95 -5.27
C LYS A 80 14.39 -1.93 -4.14
N GLY A 81 13.46 -2.12 -3.21
CA GLY A 81 13.29 -1.25 -2.04
C GLY A 81 12.37 -0.05 -2.29
N THR A 82 11.94 0.20 -3.53
CA THR A 82 10.96 1.24 -3.84
C THR A 82 9.67 1.04 -3.03
N LEU A 83 9.19 2.12 -2.42
CA LEU A 83 7.92 2.16 -1.73
C LEU A 83 6.82 2.62 -2.69
N LEU A 84 5.71 1.87 -2.71
CA LEU A 84 4.58 2.11 -3.60
C LEU A 84 3.31 2.31 -2.79
N GLU A 85 2.74 3.50 -2.91
CA GLU A 85 1.39 3.81 -2.45
C GLU A 85 0.38 3.40 -3.53
N VAL A 86 -0.62 2.62 -3.14
CA VAL A 86 -1.82 2.38 -3.94
C VAL A 86 -3.02 2.92 -3.18
N LYS A 87 -3.50 4.09 -3.60
CA LYS A 87 -4.69 4.74 -3.03
C LYS A 87 -5.94 4.30 -3.80
N TYR A 88 -6.90 3.75 -3.08
CA TYR A 88 -8.19 3.30 -3.63
C TYR A 88 -9.28 4.37 -3.48
N SER A 89 -9.17 5.20 -2.45
CA SER A 89 -10.10 6.30 -2.17
C SER A 89 -9.47 7.29 -1.19
N ALA A 90 -10.18 8.37 -0.85
CA ALA A 90 -9.81 9.31 0.19
C ALA A 90 -9.46 8.66 1.54
N ILE A 91 -10.06 7.51 1.87
CA ILE A 91 -9.93 6.86 3.18
C ILE A 91 -9.18 5.53 3.15
N LYS A 92 -8.73 5.08 1.99
CA LYS A 92 -8.15 3.75 1.82
C LYS A 92 -6.92 3.78 0.93
N ALA A 93 -5.78 3.42 1.50
CA ALA A 93 -4.53 3.24 0.78
C ALA A 93 -3.75 2.05 1.33
N ASN A 94 -2.97 1.39 0.48
CA ASN A 94 -2.01 0.39 0.88
C ASN A 94 -0.60 0.86 0.52
N LEU A 95 0.35 0.49 1.37
CA LEU A 95 1.78 0.67 1.13
C LEU A 95 2.43 -0.67 0.86
N TYR A 96 3.22 -0.73 -0.21
CA TYR A 96 4.03 -1.88 -0.58
C TYR A 96 5.49 -1.49 -0.69
N LYS A 97 6.38 -2.48 -0.54
CA LYS A 97 7.81 -2.36 -0.82
C LYS A 97 8.20 -3.36 -1.91
N MET A 98 8.93 -2.89 -2.93
CA MET A 98 9.46 -3.75 -3.97
C MET A 98 10.53 -4.68 -3.38
N GLU A 99 10.37 -5.99 -3.61
CA GLU A 99 11.36 -7.00 -3.33
C GLU A 99 11.59 -7.94 -4.50
N MET A 100 12.81 -8.44 -4.62
CA MET A 100 13.15 -9.50 -5.57
C MET A 100 13.00 -10.86 -4.88
N VAL A 101 12.11 -11.70 -5.40
CA VAL A 101 12.01 -13.12 -5.01
C VAL A 101 12.70 -13.94 -6.10
N GLY A 102 13.98 -14.27 -5.85
CA GLY A 102 14.88 -14.73 -6.91
C GLY A 102 15.08 -13.63 -7.95
N ALA A 103 14.71 -13.90 -9.20
CA ALA A 103 14.77 -12.94 -10.31
C ALA A 103 13.43 -12.25 -10.62
N VAL A 104 12.38 -12.51 -9.81
CA VAL A 104 11.02 -11.99 -10.07
C VAL A 104 10.74 -10.77 -9.18
N PRO A 105 10.30 -9.63 -9.76
CA PRO A 105 9.87 -8.48 -8.98
C PRO A 105 8.53 -8.78 -8.31
N CYS A 106 8.50 -8.61 -7.00
CA CYS A 106 7.33 -8.81 -6.16
C CYS A 106 7.16 -7.62 -5.21
N TRP A 107 6.01 -7.56 -4.57
CA TRP A 107 5.60 -6.47 -3.71
C TRP A 107 5.25 -7.01 -2.33
N ARG A 108 6.05 -6.67 -1.33
CA ARG A 108 5.73 -6.94 0.07
C ARG A 108 4.69 -5.93 0.53
N TRP A 109 3.57 -6.40 1.06
CA TRP A 109 2.61 -5.52 1.69
C TRP A 109 3.15 -5.08 3.06
N ILE A 110 3.23 -3.77 3.28
CA ILE A 110 3.82 -3.18 4.48
C ILE A 110 2.74 -2.69 5.43
N ASN A 111 1.78 -1.93 4.90
CA ASN A 111 0.75 -1.32 5.73
C ASN A 111 -0.51 -1.01 4.92
N ARG A 112 -1.60 -0.73 5.64
CA ARG A 112 -2.81 -0.13 5.09
C ARG A 112 -3.25 1.02 5.98
N ILE A 113 -3.84 2.02 5.35
CA ILE A 113 -4.60 3.05 6.03
C ILE A 113 -6.08 2.79 5.74
N GLN A 114 -6.87 2.76 6.80
CA GLN A 114 -8.33 2.77 6.76
C GLN A 114 -8.79 3.92 7.66
N GLY A 115 -9.57 4.86 7.12
CA GLY A 115 -10.23 5.92 7.91
C GLY A 115 -9.45 7.23 8.01
N LEU A 116 -8.98 7.79 6.89
CA LEU A 116 -8.50 9.18 6.87
C LEU A 116 -9.66 10.14 7.12
N GLN A 117 -9.43 11.16 7.94
CA GLN A 117 -10.47 12.11 8.35
C GLN A 117 -10.86 13.11 7.25
N SER A 118 -10.05 13.26 6.18
CA SER A 118 -10.29 14.27 5.15
C SER A 118 -9.70 13.90 3.79
N PHE A 119 -10.30 14.45 2.72
CA PHE A 119 -9.81 14.42 1.34
C PHE A 119 -8.51 15.21 1.14
N GLU A 120 -8.23 16.18 2.01
CA GLU A 120 -7.13 17.15 1.87
C GLU A 120 -5.85 16.77 2.63
N SER A 121 -5.81 15.61 3.29
CA SER A 121 -4.57 15.11 3.90
C SER A 121 -3.63 14.61 2.79
N GLU A 122 -2.85 15.54 2.22
CA GLU A 122 -1.89 15.28 1.14
C GLU A 122 -0.73 14.38 1.60
N SER A 123 -0.32 14.51 2.87
CA SER A 123 0.69 13.66 3.49
C SER A 123 0.03 12.54 4.31
N LEU A 124 0.25 11.31 3.86
CA LEU A 124 -0.05 10.14 4.67
C LEU A 124 1.20 9.87 5.48
N ASP A 125 1.14 10.07 6.80
CA ASP A 125 2.22 9.68 7.70
C ASP A 125 2.20 8.15 7.80
N TRP A 126 2.91 7.51 6.88
CA TRP A 126 3.23 6.11 6.97
C TRP A 126 4.21 6.01 8.13
N ASN A 127 3.73 5.66 9.33
CA ASN A 127 4.61 5.30 10.44
C ASN A 127 5.48 4.10 9.98
N TYR A 128 6.64 4.41 9.40
CA TYR A 128 7.60 3.48 8.80
C TYR A 128 8.33 2.71 9.90
N ARG A 129 7.60 2.03 10.77
CA ARG A 129 8.16 0.93 11.55
C ARG A 129 8.44 -0.22 10.60
N VAL A 130 9.42 -0.01 9.72
CA VAL A 130 10.17 -1.11 9.13
C VAL A 130 10.84 -1.76 10.33
N ASP A 131 10.37 -2.95 10.70
CA ASP A 131 11.03 -3.78 11.70
C ASP A 131 12.45 -4.05 11.17
N SER A 132 13.40 -3.23 11.59
CA SER A 132 14.84 -3.41 11.35
C SER A 132 15.38 -4.63 12.11
N SER A 133 14.51 -5.41 12.77
CA SER A 133 14.82 -6.64 13.50
C SER A 133 15.02 -7.87 12.59
N LEU A 134 14.78 -7.77 11.27
CA LEU A 134 14.95 -8.91 10.35
C LEU A 134 16.33 -9.01 9.68
N GLU A 135 17.28 -8.10 9.95
CA GLU A 135 18.64 -8.17 9.37
C GLU A 135 19.74 -8.66 10.35
N GLN A 136 19.42 -9.22 11.52
CA GLN A 136 20.44 -9.67 12.48
C GLN A 136 20.59 -11.18 12.71
N ASN A 137 19.77 -12.05 12.11
CA ASN A 137 19.90 -13.50 12.31
C ASN A 137 20.22 -14.21 10.99
N GLY A 138 21.51 -14.20 10.60
CA GLY A 138 21.90 -14.99 9.44
C GLY A 138 23.36 -15.10 9.07
N TYR A 139 24.34 -14.74 9.91
CA TYR A 139 25.73 -15.22 9.76
C TYR A 139 26.45 -15.25 11.11
N ALA A 140 26.01 -16.16 11.97
CA ALA A 140 26.86 -16.72 13.00
C ALA A 140 26.39 -18.15 13.20
N LEU A 141 27.15 -19.12 12.69
CA LEU A 141 27.40 -20.39 13.35
C LEU A 141 28.50 -21.13 12.59
N ALA A 142 29.60 -21.31 13.33
CA ALA A 142 30.69 -22.29 13.24
C ALA A 142 31.54 -22.34 11.96
#